data_AF-A0A8T5N9D2-F1
#
_entry.id   AF-A0A8T5N9D2-F1
#
_cell.length_a   1.000
_cell.length_b   1.000
_cell.length_c   1.000
_cell.angle_alpha   90.00
_cell.angle_beta   90.00
_cell.angle_gamma   90.00
#
_symmetry.space_group_name_H-M   'P 1'
#
loop_
_entity.id
_entity.type
_entity.pdbx_description
1 polymer ?
#
loop_
_entity_poly.entity_id
_entity_poly.type
_entity_poly.pdbx_seq_one_letter_code
_entity_poly.pdbx_strand_id
1 'polypeptide(L)' 'MTEEKKKLVLTIDPKTINEGVCEILNLGDERVAVCKENDKLKIFSVKK' A
#
# COMPACT_ATOMS: atom_id res chain seq x y z
N MET A 1 -2.57 -12.87 28.24
CA MET A 1 -2.80 -13.18 26.81
C MET A 1 -2.37 -11.96 26.03
N THR A 2 -1.17 -11.98 25.49
CA THR A 2 -0.59 -10.84 24.78
C THR A 2 -1.13 -10.88 23.36
N GLU A 3 -1.99 -9.93 22.98
CA GLU A 3 -2.47 -9.81 21.60
C GLU A 3 -1.28 -9.50 20.68
N GLU A 4 -0.77 -10.53 20.00
CA GLU A 4 0.14 -10.34 18.88
C GLU A 4 -0.62 -9.61 17.78
N LYS A 5 -0.43 -8.30 17.67
CA LYS A 5 -0.83 -7.53 16.48
C LYS A 5 -0.16 -8.18 15.28
N LYS A 6 -0.92 -8.98 14.51
CA LYS A 6 -0.49 -9.50 13.21
C LYS A 6 -0.04 -8.31 12.36
N LYS A 7 1.27 -8.17 12.16
CA LYS A 7 1.80 -7.19 11.20
C LYS A 7 1.39 -7.65 9.81
N LEU A 8 0.45 -6.95 9.21
CA LEU A 8 0.20 -7.06 7.78
C LEU A 8 1.38 -6.41 7.06
N VAL A 9 2.07 -7.19 6.22
CA VAL A 9 3.20 -6.73 5.41
C VAL A 9 2.76 -6.72 3.96
N LEU A 10 2.93 -5.56 3.30
CA LEU A 10 2.67 -5.40 1.88
C LEU A 10 4.01 -5.27 1.16
N THR A 11 4.26 -6.17 0.21
CA THR A 11 5.46 -6.12 -0.64
C THR A 11 5.04 -5.68 -2.03
N ILE A 12 5.67 -4.61 -2.53
CA ILE A 12 5.35 -4.00 -3.82
C ILE A 12 6.63 -3.88 -4.61
N ASP A 13 6.62 -4.34 -5.86
CA ASP A 13 7.71 -4.07 -6.78
C ASP A 13 7.49 -2.68 -7.41
N PRO A 14 8.40 -1.71 -7.21
CA PRO A 14 8.27 -0.37 -7.81
C PRO A 14 8.25 -0.37 -9.35
N LYS A 15 8.59 -1.49 -10.01
CA LYS A 15 8.49 -1.64 -11.47
C LYS A 15 7.08 -1.96 -11.95
N THR A 16 6.20 -2.48 -11.09
CA THR A 16 4.83 -2.83 -11.48
C THR A 16 3.88 -1.64 -11.42
N ILE A 17 4.20 -0.63 -10.58
CA ILE A 17 3.44 0.62 -10.52
C ILE A 17 3.96 1.56 -11.61
N ASN A 18 3.09 1.97 -12.53
CA ASN A 18 3.42 2.94 -13.56
C ASN A 18 3.47 4.36 -12.97
N GLU A 19 4.36 5.19 -13.51
CA GLU A 19 4.48 6.60 -13.13
C GLU A 19 3.15 7.34 -13.39
N GLY A 20 2.70 8.14 -12.42
CA GLY A 20 1.43 8.86 -12.48
C GLY A 20 0.19 7.99 -12.26
N VAL A 21 0.36 6.69 -11.98
CA VAL A 21 -0.74 5.78 -11.64
C VAL A 21 -0.73 5.47 -10.15
N CYS A 22 -1.93 5.40 -9.57
CA CYS A 22 -2.17 4.94 -8.21
C CYS A 22 -2.92 3.60 -8.25
N GLU A 23 -2.38 2.57 -7.61
CA GLU A 23 -3.08 1.31 -7.40
C GLU A 23 -3.68 1.25 -6.00
N ILE A 24 -4.90 0.73 -5.90
CA ILE A 24 -5.56 0.47 -4.62
C ILE A 24 -5.31 -0.99 -4.25
N LEU A 25 -4.59 -1.21 -3.15
CA LEU A 25 -4.30 -2.53 -2.61
C LEU A 25 -5.11 -2.75 -1.33
N ASN A 26 -5.68 -3.95 -1.20
CA ASN A 26 -6.42 -4.35 0.00
C ASN A 26 -5.44 -5.03 0.98
N LEU A 27 -5.45 -4.58 2.22
CA LEU A 27 -4.61 -5.08 3.31
C LEU A 27 -5.53 -5.57 4.45
N GLY A 28 -6.10 -6.76 4.28
CA GLY A 28 -7.17 -7.23 5.16
C GLY A 28 -8.42 -6.35 4.99
N ASP A 29 -8.90 -5.75 6.08
CA ASP A 29 -10.02 -4.81 6.09
C ASP A 29 -9.62 -3.37 5.71
N GLU A 30 -8.31 -3.09 5.61
CA GLU A 30 -7.81 -1.77 5.22
C GLU A 30 -7.56 -1.69 3.72
N ARG A 31 -7.67 -0.47 3.18
CA ARG A 31 -7.29 -0.17 1.80
C ARG A 31 -6.18 0.86 1.80
N VAL A 32 -5.19 0.66 0.95
CA VAL A 32 -4.10 1.61 0.74
C VAL A 32 -3.97 1.94 -0.73
N ALA A 33 -3.74 3.21 -1.04
CA ALA A 33 -3.40 3.67 -2.37
C ALA A 33 -1.88 3.77 -2.47
N VAL A 34 -1.31 3.21 -3.53
CA VAL A 34 0.12 3.24 -3.80
C VAL A 34 0.34 3.90 -5.14
N CYS A 35 0.92 5.09 -5.09
CA CYS A 35 1.16 5.92 -6.27
C CYS A 35 2.67 5.98 -6.55
N LYS A 36 3.05 5.98 -7.82
CA LYS A 36 4.44 6.26 -8.22
C LYS A 36 4.54 7.67 -8.78
N GLU A 37 5.38 8.49 -8.15
CA GLU A 37 5.66 9.87 -8.56
C GLU A 37 7.13 10.19 -8.35
N ASN A 38 7.79 10.69 -9.39
CA ASN A 38 9.20 11.05 -9.41
C ASN A 38 10.11 9.89 -8.94
N ASP A 39 9.85 8.69 -9.45
CA ASP A 39 10.53 7.44 -9.07
C ASP A 39 10.37 7.05 -7.58
N LYS A 40 9.43 7.68 -6.87
CA LYS A 40 9.11 7.38 -5.47
C LYS A 40 7.73 6.77 -5.35
N LEU A 41 7.61 5.75 -4.51
CA LEU A 41 6.32 5.23 -4.09
C LEU A 41 5.76 6.07 -2.94
N LYS A 42 4.58 6.63 -3.12
CA LYS A 42 3.79 7.28 -2.07
C LYS A 42 2.65 6.34 -1.68
N ILE A 43 2.49 6.12 -0.37
CA ILE A 43 1.47 5.22 0.18
C ILE A 43 0.49 6.06 1.00
N PHE A 44 -0.80 5.90 0.73
CA PHE A 44 -1.87 6.61 1.42
C PHE A 44 -2.89 5.61 1.96
N SER A 45 -3.36 5.81 3.19
CA SER A 45 -4.49 5.05 3.71
C SER A 45 -5.78 5.55 3.08
N VAL A 46 -6.56 4.64 2.50
CA VAL A 46 -7.85 4.94 1.90
C VAL A 46 -8.92 4.60 2.93
N LYS A 47 -9.34 5.61 3.69
CA LYS A 47 -10.52 5.50 4.55
C LYS A 47 -11.78 5.60 3.70
N LYS A 48 -12.77 4.78 4.03
CA LYS A 48 -14.09 4.77 3.39
C LYS A 48 -14.85 6.05 3.72
#